data_AF-A0A9D8J9S4-F1
#
_entry.id   AF-A0A9D8J9S4-F1
#
_cell.length_a   1.000
_cell.length_b   1.000
_cell.length_c   1.000
_cell.angle_alpha   90.00
_cell.angle_beta   90.00
_cell.angle_gamma   90.00
#
_symmetry.space_group_name_H-M   'P 1'
#
loop_
_entity.id
_entity.type
_entity.pdbx_description
1 polymer ?
#
loop_
_entity_poly.entity_id
_entity_poly.type
_entity_poly.pdbx_seq_one_letter_code
_entity_poly.pdbx_strand_id
1 'polypeptide(L)'
;MDEFEEFHGRTSVKTLATLAAKAAADLRAQGYELDPVTLQGKVPKGLATSAWGRAWCLHLEKYADSLPLLPRGRSLLRHGSVLHLKIETSLIEAMVCADRVYHVTIRTSPCPAESWDTIKQLAAGCVASVAAFLQGKIPAALMTAITEPDEGLLPTPDAIRLSCDCPQWADFCEHSAAVLYAVGVRLDHRPELLFVLAGVDPAAIIASTVSAATAEPTAQALDQSDLGDLFGIDLE
;
A
#
# COMPACT_ATOMS: atom_id res chain seq x y z
N MET A 1 9.22 17.08 26.28
CA MET A 1 7.77 16.88 26.35
C MET A 1 7.37 16.35 24.99
N ASP A 2 6.88 15.11 24.95
CA ASP A 2 6.54 14.46 23.67
C ASP A 2 5.36 15.23 23.06
N GLU A 3 5.38 15.53 21.76
CA GLU A 3 4.28 16.24 21.06
C GLU A 3 2.93 15.52 21.28
N PHE A 4 3.01 14.23 21.62
CA PHE A 4 1.89 13.38 22.04
C PHE A 4 1.23 13.79 23.37
N GLU A 5 2.00 14.22 24.37
CA GLU A 5 1.48 14.55 25.72
C GLU A 5 0.71 15.87 25.76
N GLU A 6 1.10 16.85 24.96
CA GLU A 6 0.41 18.14 24.86
C GLU A 6 -0.99 18.02 24.26
N PHE A 7 -1.22 16.98 23.44
CA PHE A 7 -2.37 16.96 22.54
C PHE A 7 -3.50 16.00 22.97
N HIS A 8 -3.26 15.10 23.93
CA HIS A 8 -4.19 14.01 24.27
C HIS A 8 -4.89 14.06 25.62
N GLY A 9 -4.62 15.04 26.49
CA GLY A 9 -5.25 15.04 27.81
C GLY A 9 -5.03 13.71 28.57
N ARG A 10 -3.83 13.52 29.13
CA ARG A 10 -3.52 12.54 30.20
C ARG A 10 -3.57 11.03 29.91
N THR A 11 -3.63 10.54 28.67
CA THR A 11 -3.33 9.10 28.44
C THR A 11 -1.86 8.93 28.07
N SER A 12 -1.04 8.47 29.01
CA SER A 12 0.39 8.25 28.76
C SER A 12 0.62 7.13 27.73
N VAL A 13 1.72 7.20 26.98
CA VAL A 13 2.18 6.16 26.06
C VAL A 13 2.18 4.75 26.71
N LYS A 14 2.67 4.66 27.94
CA LYS A 14 2.70 3.42 28.71
C LYS A 14 1.30 2.88 28.99
N THR A 15 0.33 3.78 29.18
CA THR A 15 -1.07 3.42 29.38
C THR A 15 -1.65 2.81 28.10
N LEU A 16 -1.43 3.41 26.93
CA LEU A 16 -1.95 2.89 25.65
C LEU A 16 -1.43 1.49 25.33
N ALA A 17 -0.12 1.26 25.44
CA ALA A 17 0.46 -0.05 25.18
C ALA A 17 -0.10 -1.14 26.12
N THR A 18 -0.32 -0.79 27.39
CA THR A 18 -0.91 -1.70 28.39
C THR A 18 -2.37 -2.02 28.05
N LEU A 19 -3.16 -1.01 27.67
CA LEU A 19 -4.56 -1.20 27.26
C LEU A 19 -4.66 -2.07 26.00
N ALA A 20 -3.83 -1.78 24.99
CA ALA A 20 -3.79 -2.54 23.74
C ALA A 20 -3.41 -4.01 23.98
N ALA A 21 -2.39 -4.28 24.80
CA ALA A 21 -1.99 -5.63 25.14
C ALA A 21 -3.10 -6.40 25.87
N LYS A 22 -3.75 -5.76 26.85
CA LYS A 22 -4.89 -6.35 27.57
C LYS A 22 -6.06 -6.64 26.62
N ALA A 23 -6.47 -5.66 25.83
CA ALA A 23 -7.57 -5.80 24.88
C ALA A 23 -7.30 -6.92 23.86
N ALA A 24 -6.07 -7.03 23.36
CA ALA A 24 -5.68 -8.09 22.45
C ALA A 24 -5.72 -9.48 23.12
N ALA A 25 -5.39 -9.58 24.41
CA ALA A 25 -5.52 -10.83 25.16
C ALA A 25 -7.00 -11.21 25.37
N ASP A 26 -7.83 -10.23 25.75
CA ASP A 26 -9.27 -10.43 25.97
C ASP A 26 -9.98 -10.86 24.67
N LEU A 27 -9.64 -10.25 23.53
CA LEU A 27 -10.16 -10.64 22.21
C LEU A 27 -9.71 -12.05 21.81
N ARG A 28 -8.44 -12.40 22.01
CA ARG A 28 -7.96 -13.77 21.74
C ARG A 28 -8.65 -14.80 22.62
N ALA A 29 -8.91 -14.48 23.89
CA ALA A 29 -9.66 -15.35 24.79
C ALA A 29 -11.13 -15.56 24.35
N GLN A 30 -11.69 -14.59 23.61
CA GLN A 30 -13.01 -14.69 22.98
C GLN A 30 -13.00 -15.44 21.63
N GLY A 31 -11.83 -15.89 21.16
CA GLY A 31 -11.69 -16.65 19.90
C GLY A 31 -11.39 -15.81 18.66
N TYR A 32 -11.08 -14.52 18.80
CA TYR A 32 -10.68 -13.69 17.65
C TYR A 32 -9.25 -14.00 17.20
N GLU A 33 -9.07 -14.22 15.90
CA GLU A 33 -7.76 -14.28 15.26
C GLU A 33 -7.27 -12.87 14.90
N LEU A 34 -6.33 -12.37 15.70
CA LEU A 34 -5.77 -11.03 15.54
C LEU A 34 -4.52 -11.07 14.66
N ASP A 35 -4.48 -10.21 13.64
CA ASP A 35 -3.31 -9.95 12.78
C ASP A 35 -2.81 -8.52 13.03
N PRO A 36 -2.08 -8.28 14.14
CA PRO A 36 -1.65 -6.94 14.53
C PRO A 36 -0.63 -6.35 13.55
N VAL A 37 -0.46 -5.03 13.59
CA VAL A 37 0.63 -4.35 12.88
C VAL A 37 1.66 -3.87 13.88
N THR A 38 2.84 -4.45 13.83
CA THR A 38 3.98 -4.10 14.69
C THR A 38 5.07 -3.44 13.87
N LEU A 39 5.55 -2.29 14.35
CA LEU A 39 6.74 -1.67 13.77
C LEU A 39 7.98 -2.46 14.19
N GLN A 40 8.79 -2.89 13.23
CA GLN A 40 10.01 -3.65 13.50
C GLN A 40 11.23 -2.73 13.62
N GLY A 41 12.09 -3.00 14.61
CA GLY A 41 13.39 -2.35 14.77
C GLY A 41 13.32 -0.85 15.11
N LYS A 42 14.34 -0.09 14.70
CA LYS A 42 14.38 1.36 14.88
C LYS A 42 13.42 2.00 13.87
N VAL A 43 12.22 2.33 14.34
CA VAL A 43 11.16 2.94 13.53
C VAL A 43 11.69 4.22 12.88
N PRO A 44 11.78 4.30 11.53
CA PRO A 44 12.13 5.54 10.86
C PRO A 44 11.06 6.60 11.10
N LYS A 45 11.41 7.88 10.93
CA LYS A 45 10.47 9.00 11.12
C LYS A 45 9.14 8.80 10.37
N GLY A 46 9.17 8.13 9.21
CA GLY A 46 8.04 7.87 8.31
C GLY A 46 7.25 6.56 8.51
N LEU A 47 7.47 5.80 9.60
CA LEU A 47 6.81 4.51 9.92
C LEU A 47 7.10 3.34 8.97
N ALA A 48 6.98 3.54 7.66
CA ALA A 48 7.27 2.57 6.61
C ALA A 48 8.68 2.76 6.00
N THR A 49 9.23 1.68 5.45
CA THR A 49 10.62 1.55 4.98
C THR A 49 10.71 1.16 3.51
N SER A 50 9.81 0.30 3.03
CA SER A 50 9.77 -0.14 1.64
C SER A 50 9.33 0.99 0.71
N ALA A 51 9.55 0.82 -0.60
CA ALA A 51 9.04 1.78 -1.57
C ALA A 51 7.49 1.85 -1.55
N TRP A 52 6.82 0.70 -1.44
CA TRP A 52 5.36 0.60 -1.40
C TRP A 52 4.77 1.26 -0.16
N GLY A 53 5.27 0.90 1.02
CA GLY A 53 4.80 1.45 2.28
C GLY A 53 5.04 2.96 2.38
N ARG A 54 6.20 3.45 1.92
CA ARG A 54 6.49 4.89 1.85
C ARG A 54 5.59 5.62 0.86
N ALA A 55 5.36 5.06 -0.32
CA ALA A 55 4.47 5.65 -1.31
C ALA A 55 3.03 5.75 -0.79
N TRP A 56 2.53 4.70 -0.14
CA TRP A 56 1.22 4.71 0.51
C TRP A 56 1.10 5.79 1.58
N CYS A 57 2.06 5.86 2.52
CA CYS A 57 2.04 6.87 3.57
C CYS A 57 2.15 8.29 2.99
N LEU A 58 3.00 8.50 1.99
CA LEU A 58 3.13 9.81 1.34
C LEU A 58 1.85 10.21 0.61
N HIS A 59 1.21 9.27 -0.08
CA HIS A 59 -0.08 9.47 -0.74
C HIS A 59 -1.14 9.91 0.26
N LEU A 60 -1.30 9.17 1.36
CA LEU A 60 -2.21 9.54 2.45
C LEU A 60 -1.96 10.97 2.98
N GLU A 61 -0.70 11.32 3.20
CA GLU A 61 -0.29 12.61 3.77
C GLU A 61 -0.56 13.80 2.85
N LYS A 62 -0.62 13.60 1.53
CA LYS A 62 -0.95 14.66 0.57
C LYS A 62 -2.39 15.13 0.66
N TYR A 63 -3.31 14.28 1.11
CA TYR A 63 -4.75 14.59 1.12
C TYR A 63 -5.31 14.93 2.49
N ALA A 64 -4.63 14.50 3.54
CA ALA A 64 -4.96 14.89 4.88
C ALA A 64 -4.29 16.25 5.16
N ASP A 65 -4.91 17.33 4.67
CA ASP A 65 -4.51 18.73 4.89
C ASP A 65 -4.17 18.98 6.37
N SER A 66 -2.89 18.82 6.74
CA SER A 66 -2.31 19.01 8.08
C SER A 66 -3.27 18.70 9.25
N LEU A 67 -4.05 17.63 9.15
CA LEU A 67 -5.07 17.37 10.16
C LEU A 67 -4.33 16.95 11.45
N PRO A 68 -4.65 17.56 12.60
CA PRO A 68 -4.06 17.17 13.88
C PRO A 68 -4.25 15.68 14.23
N LEU A 69 -5.11 14.98 13.48
CA LEU A 69 -5.42 13.57 13.58
C LEU A 69 -4.32 12.66 13.00
N LEU A 70 -3.52 13.11 12.03
CA LEU A 70 -2.44 12.29 11.46
C LEU A 70 -1.35 11.98 12.49
N PRO A 71 -0.76 12.97 13.20
CA PRO A 71 0.20 12.68 14.27
C PRO A 71 -0.35 11.73 15.35
N ARG A 72 -1.62 11.88 15.72
CA ARG A 72 -2.28 11.00 16.69
C ARG A 72 -2.40 9.57 16.20
N GLY A 73 -2.85 9.37 14.96
CA GLY A 73 -2.90 8.06 14.33
C GLY A 73 -1.53 7.39 14.24
N ARG A 74 -0.48 8.15 13.90
CA ARG A 74 0.90 7.64 13.93
C ARG A 74 1.30 7.17 15.33
N SER A 75 0.90 7.90 16.37
CA SER A 75 1.21 7.54 17.75
C SER A 75 0.51 6.27 18.20
N LEU A 76 -0.80 6.12 17.90
CA LEU A 76 -1.54 4.89 18.16
C LEU A 76 -0.83 3.68 17.54
N LEU A 77 -0.44 3.78 16.26
CA LEU A 77 0.29 2.71 15.60
C LEU A 77 1.65 2.41 16.27
N ARG A 78 2.41 3.45 16.64
CA ARG A 78 3.70 3.29 17.35
C ARG A 78 3.58 2.57 18.69
N HIS A 79 2.43 2.66 19.33
CA HIS A 79 2.20 2.07 20.65
C HIS A 79 1.42 0.76 20.60
N GLY A 80 1.30 0.15 19.41
CA GLY A 80 0.69 -1.17 19.23
C GLY A 80 -0.82 -1.16 19.35
N SER A 81 -1.46 0.00 19.20
CA SER A 81 -2.92 0.13 19.29
C SER A 81 -3.66 -0.55 18.14
N VAL A 82 -3.03 -0.81 16.98
CA VAL A 82 -3.68 -1.53 15.87
C VAL A 82 -3.58 -3.03 16.12
N LEU A 83 -4.65 -3.59 16.70
CA LEU A 83 -4.71 -4.98 17.19
C LEU A 83 -4.94 -5.99 16.07
N HIS A 84 -5.66 -5.59 15.04
CA HIS A 84 -5.97 -6.41 13.87
C HIS A 84 -6.03 -5.52 12.63
N LEU A 85 -5.50 -6.01 11.52
CA LEU A 85 -5.63 -5.41 10.20
C LEU A 85 -5.78 -6.51 9.15
N LYS A 86 -6.90 -6.49 8.44
CA LYS A 86 -7.20 -7.37 7.31
C LYS A 86 -7.44 -6.51 6.07
N ILE A 87 -6.79 -6.90 4.97
CA ILE A 87 -6.90 -6.22 3.68
C ILE A 87 -7.46 -7.24 2.68
N GLU A 88 -8.57 -6.88 2.08
CA GLU A 88 -9.28 -7.62 1.04
C GLU A 88 -9.56 -6.68 -0.14
N THR A 89 -10.14 -7.20 -1.22
CA THR A 89 -10.48 -6.40 -2.39
C THR A 89 -11.45 -5.29 -2.01
N SER A 90 -11.02 -4.05 -2.25
CA SER A 90 -11.79 -2.83 -1.94
C SER A 90 -12.18 -2.65 -0.47
N LEU A 91 -11.59 -3.40 0.46
CA LEU A 91 -11.99 -3.42 1.86
C LEU A 91 -10.78 -3.59 2.80
N ILE A 92 -10.72 -2.73 3.81
CA ILE A 92 -9.81 -2.87 4.94
C ILE A 92 -10.66 -2.92 6.20
N GLU A 93 -10.45 -3.95 7.01
CA GLU A 93 -11.08 -4.10 8.32
C GLU A 93 -10.00 -4.09 9.40
N ALA A 94 -10.23 -3.34 10.47
CA ALA A 94 -9.26 -3.22 11.54
C ALA A 94 -9.90 -3.04 12.91
N MET A 95 -9.15 -3.43 13.93
CA MET A 95 -9.47 -3.17 15.34
C MET A 95 -8.37 -2.29 15.94
N VAL A 96 -8.76 -1.15 16.49
CA VAL A 96 -7.82 -0.17 17.08
C VAL A 96 -8.19 0.05 18.55
N CYS A 97 -7.22 -0.09 19.45
CA CYS A 97 -7.39 0.14 20.88
C CYS A 97 -6.86 1.51 21.31
N ALA A 98 -7.75 2.37 21.81
CA ALA A 98 -7.39 3.55 22.56
C ALA A 98 -7.90 3.40 24.01
N ASP A 99 -8.90 4.16 24.42
CA ASP A 99 -9.62 3.97 25.69
C ASP A 99 -10.49 2.70 25.69
N ARG A 100 -10.95 2.29 24.50
CA ARG A 100 -11.60 1.00 24.22
C ARG A 100 -11.17 0.48 22.85
N VAL A 101 -11.68 -0.69 22.45
CA VAL A 101 -11.52 -1.21 21.09
C VAL A 101 -12.55 -0.56 20.18
N TYR A 102 -12.08 -0.01 19.06
CA TYR A 102 -12.85 0.55 17.97
C TYR A 102 -12.73 -0.31 16.73
N HIS A 103 -13.83 -0.45 16.00
CA HIS A 103 -13.88 -1.13 14.71
C HIS A 103 -13.81 -0.09 13.61
N VAL A 104 -12.84 -0.27 12.72
CA VAL A 104 -12.60 0.62 11.58
C VAL A 104 -12.80 -0.18 10.30
N THR A 105 -13.63 0.35 9.41
CA THR A 105 -13.82 -0.17 8.07
C THR A 105 -13.45 0.92 7.07
N ILE A 106 -12.56 0.61 6.15
CA ILE A 106 -12.20 1.49 5.04
C ILE A 106 -12.58 0.78 3.74
N ARG A 107 -13.44 1.40 2.95
CA ARG A 107 -13.77 0.93 1.60
C ARG A 107 -13.06 1.78 0.57
N THR A 108 -12.51 1.14 -0.45
CA THR A 108 -11.85 1.82 -1.57
C THR A 108 -12.54 1.47 -2.87
N SER A 109 -12.60 2.40 -3.82
CA SER A 109 -13.03 2.06 -5.18
C SER A 109 -12.00 1.14 -5.83
N PRO A 110 -12.42 0.16 -6.67
CA PRO A 110 -11.49 -0.63 -7.47
C PRO A 110 -10.64 0.25 -8.39
N CYS A 111 -9.46 -0.24 -8.78
CA CYS A 111 -8.65 0.43 -9.79
C CYS A 111 -9.39 0.49 -11.14
N PRO A 112 -9.42 1.65 -11.82
CA PRO A 112 -9.92 1.73 -13.20
C PRO A 112 -9.13 0.79 -14.13
N ALA A 113 -9.83 0.10 -15.03
CA ALA A 113 -9.20 -0.84 -15.96
C ALA A 113 -8.13 -0.17 -16.85
N GLU A 114 -8.38 1.07 -17.27
CA GLU A 114 -7.47 1.87 -18.10
C GLU A 114 -6.15 2.21 -17.37
N SER A 115 -6.23 2.58 -16.10
CA SER A 115 -5.04 2.78 -15.24
C SER A 115 -4.22 1.49 -15.15
N TRP A 116 -4.88 0.36 -14.94
CA TRP A 116 -4.20 -0.92 -14.86
C TRP A 116 -3.57 -1.36 -16.19
N ASP A 117 -4.24 -1.13 -17.31
CA ASP A 117 -3.70 -1.40 -18.64
C ASP A 117 -2.46 -0.56 -18.92
N THR A 118 -2.48 0.72 -18.55
CA THR A 118 -1.32 1.62 -18.66
C THR A 118 -0.13 1.11 -17.84
N ILE A 119 -0.35 0.68 -16.60
CA ILE A 119 0.69 0.09 -15.75
C ILE A 119 1.26 -1.19 -16.36
N LYS A 120 0.42 -2.08 -16.91
CA LYS A 120 0.88 -3.32 -17.57
C LYS A 120 1.73 -3.04 -18.80
N GLN A 121 1.42 -1.99 -19.56
CA GLN A 121 2.21 -1.56 -20.72
C GLN A 121 3.56 -1.00 -20.29
N LEU A 122 3.59 -0.13 -19.28
CA LEU A 122 4.84 0.42 -18.73
C LEU A 122 5.74 -0.65 -18.09
N ALA A 123 5.14 -1.70 -17.52
CA ALA A 123 5.87 -2.80 -16.93
C ALA A 123 6.41 -3.80 -17.96
N ALA A 124 5.88 -3.77 -19.20
CA ALA A 124 6.29 -4.67 -20.27
C ALA A 124 7.80 -4.54 -20.56
N GLY A 125 8.50 -5.68 -20.60
CA GLY A 125 9.95 -5.74 -20.81
C GLY A 125 10.82 -5.25 -19.64
N CYS A 126 10.24 -4.69 -18.57
CA CYS A 126 10.99 -4.10 -17.44
C CYS A 126 11.00 -4.98 -16.18
N VAL A 127 10.16 -6.01 -16.13
CA VAL A 127 9.97 -6.84 -14.93
C VAL A 127 10.27 -8.30 -15.24
N ALA A 128 11.33 -8.83 -14.61
CA ALA A 128 11.77 -10.21 -14.82
C ALA A 128 10.91 -11.26 -14.09
N SER A 129 10.25 -10.91 -12.99
CA SER A 129 9.34 -11.79 -12.25
C SER A 129 8.43 -11.01 -11.31
N VAL A 130 7.28 -11.61 -10.93
CA VAL A 130 6.36 -11.06 -9.91
C VAL A 130 7.08 -10.86 -8.58
N ALA A 131 7.98 -11.76 -8.20
CA ALA A 131 8.74 -11.63 -6.95
C ALA A 131 9.67 -10.40 -6.96
N ALA A 132 10.37 -10.13 -8.07
CA ALA A 132 11.20 -8.94 -8.21
C ALA A 132 10.35 -7.66 -8.20
N PHE A 133 9.19 -7.69 -8.87
CA PHE A 133 8.22 -6.62 -8.86
C PHE A 133 7.74 -6.25 -7.45
N LEU A 134 7.27 -7.24 -6.71
CA LEU A 134 6.78 -7.07 -5.34
C LEU A 134 7.90 -6.61 -4.38
N GLN A 135 9.14 -7.05 -4.59
CA GLN A 135 10.30 -6.54 -3.84
C GLN A 135 10.67 -5.08 -4.16
N GLY A 136 9.95 -4.42 -5.08
CA GLY A 136 10.23 -3.06 -5.50
C GLY A 136 11.48 -2.94 -6.38
N LYS A 137 11.98 -4.06 -6.94
CA LYS A 137 13.08 -4.07 -7.90
C LYS A 137 12.56 -3.75 -9.30
N ILE A 138 12.05 -2.54 -9.44
CA ILE A 138 11.43 -2.03 -10.66
C ILE A 138 12.01 -0.66 -11.03
N PRO A 139 11.93 -0.25 -12.30
CA PRO A 139 12.32 1.09 -12.71
C PRO A 139 11.54 2.15 -11.92
N ALA A 140 12.21 3.26 -11.58
CA ALA A 140 11.60 4.35 -10.83
C ALA A 140 10.34 4.90 -11.53
N ALA A 141 10.36 4.98 -12.86
CA ALA A 141 9.20 5.41 -13.66
C ALA A 141 7.97 4.52 -13.45
N LEU A 142 8.15 3.20 -13.32
CA LEU A 142 7.04 2.27 -13.06
C LEU A 142 6.52 2.43 -11.62
N MET A 143 7.42 2.61 -10.65
CA MET A 143 7.02 2.91 -9.28
C MET A 143 6.21 4.21 -9.20
N THR A 144 6.65 5.27 -9.89
CA THR A 144 5.91 6.53 -9.99
C THR A 144 4.54 6.30 -10.59
N ALA A 145 4.44 5.63 -11.75
CA ALA A 145 3.14 5.38 -12.41
C ALA A 145 2.16 4.60 -11.51
N ILE A 146 2.64 3.61 -10.75
CA ILE A 146 1.78 2.84 -9.82
C ILE A 146 1.31 3.71 -8.65
N THR A 147 2.14 4.67 -8.23
CA THR A 147 1.92 5.49 -7.04
C THR A 147 1.46 6.90 -7.36
N GLU A 148 1.16 7.17 -8.63
CA GLU A 148 0.71 8.46 -9.12
C GLU A 148 -0.68 8.74 -8.56
N PRO A 149 -0.90 9.93 -7.96
CA PRO A 149 -2.23 10.43 -7.66
C PRO A 149 -3.16 10.32 -8.87
N ASP A 150 -4.40 9.91 -8.63
CA ASP A 150 -5.51 9.87 -9.60
C ASP A 150 -5.42 8.81 -10.72
N GLU A 151 -4.22 8.52 -11.23
CA GLU A 151 -4.03 7.57 -12.33
C GLU A 151 -3.41 6.23 -11.91
N GLY A 152 -2.82 6.15 -10.71
CA GLY A 152 -2.17 4.96 -10.18
C GLY A 152 -3.11 3.96 -9.51
N LEU A 153 -2.53 3.06 -8.70
CA LEU A 153 -3.27 2.07 -7.90
C LEU A 153 -3.66 2.58 -6.52
N LEU A 154 -3.12 3.72 -6.09
CA LEU A 154 -3.41 4.27 -4.78
C LEU A 154 -4.78 4.97 -4.80
N PRO A 155 -5.69 4.64 -3.87
CA PRO A 155 -7.05 5.17 -3.91
C PRO A 155 -7.06 6.67 -3.64
N THR A 156 -7.75 7.45 -4.48
CA THR A 156 -7.95 8.89 -4.28
C THR A 156 -8.83 9.15 -3.04
N PRO A 157 -8.80 10.35 -2.45
CA PRO A 157 -9.63 10.67 -1.28
C PRO A 157 -11.11 10.39 -1.51
N ASP A 158 -11.62 10.78 -2.67
CA ASP A 158 -13.01 10.57 -3.06
C ASP A 158 -13.33 9.09 -3.34
N ALA A 159 -12.31 8.27 -3.60
CA ALA A 159 -12.44 6.82 -3.71
C ALA A 159 -12.41 6.11 -2.35
N ILE A 160 -12.10 6.80 -1.26
CA ILE A 160 -12.04 6.25 0.10
C ILE A 160 -13.33 6.58 0.86
N ARG A 161 -13.90 5.57 1.52
CA ARG A 161 -15.01 5.73 2.46
C ARG A 161 -14.59 5.15 3.80
N LEU A 162 -14.60 5.99 4.83
CA LEU A 162 -14.16 5.63 6.17
C LEU A 162 -15.36 5.44 7.08
N SER A 163 -15.32 4.42 7.91
CA SER A 163 -16.29 4.17 8.96
C SER A 163 -15.54 3.74 10.23
N CYS A 164 -15.85 4.39 11.34
CA CYS A 164 -15.35 4.03 12.65
C CYS A 164 -16.50 4.12 13.65
N ASP A 165 -16.60 3.18 14.57
CA ASP A 165 -17.58 3.18 15.66
C ASP A 165 -17.21 4.13 16.82
N CYS A 166 -16.37 5.14 16.56
CA CYS A 166 -16.03 6.18 17.53
C CYS A 166 -17.09 7.30 17.55
N PRO A 167 -17.31 7.97 18.68
CA PRO A 167 -18.33 9.01 18.82
C PRO A 167 -18.00 10.31 18.05
N GLN A 168 -16.86 10.37 17.36
CA GLN A 168 -16.48 11.52 16.54
C GLN A 168 -17.32 11.53 15.25
N TRP A 169 -18.23 12.48 15.12
CA TRP A 169 -19.01 12.72 13.89
C TRP A 169 -18.17 13.39 12.79
N ALA A 170 -17.05 12.79 12.42
CA ALA A 170 -16.22 13.23 11.32
C ALA A 170 -15.95 12.05 10.39
N ASP A 171 -15.88 12.32 9.09
CA ASP A 171 -15.51 11.32 8.08
C ASP A 171 -14.06 10.84 8.24
N PHE A 172 -13.29 11.43 9.16
CA PHE A 172 -11.90 11.09 9.46
C PHE A 172 -11.62 11.23 10.96
N CYS A 173 -10.99 10.21 11.56
CA CYS A 173 -10.60 10.21 12.98
C CYS A 173 -9.17 9.66 13.17
N GLU A 174 -8.63 9.77 14.39
CA GLU A 174 -7.30 9.25 14.72
C GLU A 174 -7.19 7.72 14.56
N HIS A 175 -8.28 6.97 14.75
CA HIS A 175 -8.31 5.52 14.52
C HIS A 175 -8.19 5.19 13.03
N SER A 176 -8.98 5.87 12.17
CA SER A 176 -8.87 5.72 10.71
C SER A 176 -7.47 6.09 10.22
N ALA A 177 -6.88 7.16 10.76
CA ALA A 177 -5.50 7.55 10.48
C ALA A 177 -4.51 6.43 10.89
N ALA A 178 -4.66 5.85 12.08
CA ALA A 178 -3.82 4.75 12.55
C ALA A 178 -3.90 3.54 11.60
N VAL A 179 -5.10 3.19 11.12
CA VAL A 179 -5.31 2.11 10.16
C VAL A 179 -4.66 2.40 8.83
N LEU A 180 -4.81 3.61 8.29
CA LEU A 180 -4.18 3.99 7.02
C LEU A 180 -2.66 3.95 7.11
N TYR A 181 -2.04 4.38 8.21
CA TYR A 181 -0.60 4.16 8.43
C TYR A 181 -0.23 2.69 8.60
N ALA A 182 -1.08 1.91 9.26
CA ALA A 182 -0.87 0.48 9.48
C ALA A 182 -0.85 -0.30 8.15
N VAL A 183 -1.67 0.11 7.17
CA VAL A 183 -1.60 -0.42 5.80
C VAL A 183 -0.22 -0.18 5.22
N GLY A 184 0.30 1.05 5.27
CA GLY A 184 1.64 1.37 4.77
C GLY A 184 2.74 0.50 5.38
N VAL A 185 2.68 0.26 6.70
CA VAL A 185 3.61 -0.64 7.39
C VAL A 185 3.41 -2.10 6.97
N ARG A 186 2.18 -2.55 6.79
CA ARG A 186 1.89 -3.91 6.32
C ARG A 186 2.45 -4.16 4.92
N LEU A 187 2.41 -3.15 4.04
CA LEU A 187 2.97 -3.21 2.69
C LEU A 187 4.50 -3.35 2.67
N ASP A 188 5.22 -3.02 3.75
CA ASP A 188 6.67 -3.27 3.83
C ASP A 188 7.02 -4.77 3.77
N HIS A 189 6.12 -5.61 4.25
CA HIS A 189 6.32 -7.06 4.34
C HIS A 189 5.41 -7.84 3.39
N ARG A 190 4.27 -7.24 3.00
CA ARG A 190 3.22 -7.85 2.18
C ARG A 190 2.75 -6.90 1.07
N PRO A 191 3.63 -6.54 0.13
CA PRO A 191 3.32 -5.60 -0.96
C PRO A 191 2.21 -6.09 -1.90
N GLU A 192 1.99 -7.42 -1.98
CA GLU A 192 0.89 -8.01 -2.75
C GLU A 192 -0.48 -7.49 -2.32
N LEU A 193 -0.63 -7.06 -1.07
CA LEU A 193 -1.89 -6.55 -0.53
C LEU A 193 -2.34 -5.24 -1.16
N LEU A 194 -1.41 -4.45 -1.73
CA LEU A 194 -1.78 -3.25 -2.50
C LEU A 194 -2.61 -3.64 -3.74
N PHE A 195 -2.19 -4.68 -4.45
CA PHE A 195 -2.85 -5.16 -5.66
C PHE A 195 -4.16 -5.87 -5.32
N VAL A 196 -4.19 -6.64 -4.22
CA VAL A 196 -5.43 -7.21 -3.68
C VAL A 196 -6.45 -6.12 -3.39
N LEU A 197 -6.04 -5.05 -2.68
CA LEU A 197 -6.91 -3.93 -2.35
C LEU A 197 -7.44 -3.22 -3.60
N ALA A 198 -6.56 -3.00 -4.58
CA ALA A 198 -6.91 -2.41 -5.87
C ALA A 198 -7.78 -3.32 -6.76
N GLY A 199 -7.90 -4.61 -6.43
CA GLY A 199 -8.68 -5.59 -7.19
C GLY A 199 -7.99 -6.07 -8.48
N VAL A 200 -6.66 -6.03 -8.53
CA VAL A 200 -5.87 -6.41 -9.70
C VAL A 200 -4.89 -7.55 -9.38
N ASP A 201 -4.57 -8.36 -10.38
CA ASP A 201 -3.62 -9.47 -10.25
C ASP A 201 -2.21 -9.05 -10.68
N PRO A 202 -1.22 -8.99 -9.76
CA PRO A 202 0.15 -8.62 -10.13
C PRO A 202 0.80 -9.63 -11.09
N ALA A 203 0.31 -10.87 -11.20
CA ALA A 203 0.81 -11.82 -12.19
C ALA A 203 0.51 -11.38 -13.64
N ALA A 204 -0.54 -10.57 -13.85
CA ALA A 204 -0.88 -10.04 -15.16
C ALA A 204 0.21 -9.10 -15.73
N ILE A 205 1.07 -8.55 -14.88
CA ILE A 205 2.23 -7.75 -15.31
C ILE A 205 3.27 -8.61 -16.05
N ILE A 206 3.43 -9.88 -15.68
CA ILE A 206 4.39 -10.77 -16.37
C ILE A 206 3.76 -11.33 -17.66
N ALA A 207 2.45 -11.56 -17.67
CA ALA A 207 1.78 -11.98 -18.90
C ALA A 207 1.92 -10.92 -20.01
N SER A 208 1.86 -9.63 -19.67
CA SER A 208 2.07 -8.55 -20.64
C SER A 208 3.52 -8.46 -21.12
N THR A 209 4.52 -8.79 -20.30
CA THR A 209 5.94 -8.78 -20.73
C THR A 209 6.22 -9.88 -21.74
N VAL A 210 5.69 -11.08 -21.55
CA VAL A 210 5.83 -12.20 -22.50
C VAL A 210 5.14 -11.86 -23.82
N SER A 211 3.92 -11.31 -23.76
CA SER A 211 3.19 -10.91 -24.96
C SER A 211 3.90 -9.80 -25.75
N ALA A 212 4.53 -8.84 -25.06
CA ALA A 212 5.31 -7.78 -25.69
C ALA A 212 6.63 -8.30 -26.29
N ALA A 213 7.26 -9.30 -25.68
CA ALA A 213 8.47 -9.94 -26.22
C ALA A 213 8.18 -10.82 -27.46
N THR A 214 6.95 -11.34 -27.58
CA THR A 214 6.49 -12.08 -28.77
C THR A 214 5.90 -11.18 -29.85
N ALA A 215 5.59 -9.92 -29.55
CA ALA A 215 5.29 -8.92 -30.56
C ALA A 215 6.62 -8.53 -31.21
N GLU A 216 6.83 -8.97 -32.46
CA GLU A 216 8.04 -8.67 -33.24
C GLU A 216 8.40 -7.17 -33.16
N PRO A 217 9.70 -6.82 -33.11
CA PRO A 217 10.08 -5.44 -33.33
C PRO A 217 9.54 -5.06 -34.71
N THR A 218 8.67 -4.05 -34.77
CA THR A 218 8.19 -3.50 -36.04
C THR A 218 9.40 -3.25 -36.91
N ALA A 219 9.49 -4.02 -38.00
CA ALA A 219 10.51 -3.90 -39.02
C ALA A 219 10.43 -2.47 -39.58
N GLN A 220 11.23 -1.56 -39.01
CA GLN A 220 11.68 -0.40 -39.76
C GLN A 220 12.53 -0.97 -40.89
N ALA A 221 12.03 -0.76 -42.11
CA ALA A 221 12.57 -1.23 -43.37
C ALA A 221 14.11 -1.22 -43.38
N LEU A 222 14.70 -2.41 -43.20
CA LEU A 222 16.03 -2.69 -43.70
C LEU A 222 15.83 -3.22 -45.12
N ASP A 223 16.34 -2.45 -46.06
CA ASP A 223 16.32 -2.73 -47.49
C ASP A 223 16.89 -4.14 -47.75
N GLN A 224 16.16 -4.96 -48.53
CA GLN A 224 16.52 -6.36 -48.80
C GLN A 224 17.78 -6.49 -49.66
N SER A 225 18.37 -5.37 -50.09
CA SER A 225 19.60 -5.30 -50.85
C SER A 225 20.87 -5.50 -50.01
N ASP A 226 20.80 -5.40 -48.67
CA ASP A 226 21.98 -5.36 -47.79
C ASP A 226 22.22 -6.65 -46.97
N LEU A 227 21.40 -7.70 -47.20
CA LEU A 227 21.53 -8.98 -46.49
C LEU A 227 22.49 -9.97 -47.16
N GLY A 228 22.88 -9.73 -48.41
CA GLY A 228 23.84 -10.56 -49.14
C GLY A 228 25.29 -10.39 -48.66
N ASP A 229 25.66 -9.16 -48.29
CA ASP A 229 27.05 -8.81 -47.97
C ASP A 229 27.46 -9.13 -46.53
N LEU A 230 26.50 -9.36 -45.61
CA LEU A 230 26.79 -9.60 -44.20
C LEU A 230 27.04 -11.08 -43.87
N PHE A 231 26.53 -12.02 -44.67
CA PHE A 231 26.59 -13.44 -44.33
C PHE A 231 27.43 -14.31 -45.27
N GLY A 232 27.93 -13.80 -46.41
CA GLY A 232 28.90 -14.52 -47.23
C GLY A 232 28.49 -15.95 -47.60
N ILE A 233 27.21 -16.16 -47.87
CA ILE A 233 26.67 -17.45 -48.31
C ILE A 233 26.19 -17.30 -49.76
N ASP A 234 27.00 -17.79 -50.69
CA ASP A 234 26.58 -18.09 -52.05
C ASP A 234 25.61 -19.29 -52.00
N LEU A 235 24.40 -19.11 -52.52
CA LEU A 235 23.42 -20.17 -52.75
C LEU A 235 23.40 -20.45 -54.26
N GLU A 236 24.02 -21.57 -54.67
CA GLU A 236 23.72 -22.26 -55.94
C GLU A 236 22.38 -23.01 -55.87
#